data_AF-A0A1G1W148-F1
#
_entry.id   AF-A0A1G1W148-F1
#
_cell.length_a   1.000
_cell.length_b   1.000
_cell.length_c   1.000
_cell.angle_alpha   90.00
_cell.angle_beta   90.00
_cell.angle_gamma   90.00
#
_symmetry.space_group_name_H-M   'P 1'
#
loop_
_entity.id
_entity.type
_entity.pdbx_description
1 polymer ?
#
loop_
_entity_poly.entity_id
_entity_poly.type
_entity_poly.pdbx_seq_one_letter_code
_entity_poly.pdbx_strand_id
1 'polypeptide(L)'
;MILIGLALVTGGLFFASQASSQEASETGVTKDQIEENLKDRLEQALKENEPVAHLKRAWIGPLESIANHTLTIETKDGPKLASVSAETLFIRMPKRTTITIDDLEIGMQTIAMGTINGNKVLEALRVISYETLPEKPVREVYFATQLSYDPQEDLITFAAQSGETRSVGVTQDTLVTTSQDGEIVETDVKDLSPNSRAIIIIKTETTKEESTTLLRVHVFPTSIAFESEGLDQQSLPATDGAQGEESSLE
;
A
#
# COMPACT_ATOMS: atom_id res chain seq x y z
N MET A 1 -49.96 31.46 -55.41
CA MET A 1 -50.73 30.84 -56.51
C MET A 1 -49.72 30.36 -57.53
N ILE A 2 -49.72 29.04 -57.78
CA ILE A 2 -49.48 28.32 -59.07
C ILE A 2 -48.25 28.74 -59.89
N LEU A 3 -47.39 27.91 -60.47
CA LEU A 3 -47.04 26.47 -60.52
C LEU A 3 -46.03 26.41 -61.70
N ILE A 4 -45.53 25.21 -62.02
CA ILE A 4 -44.73 24.81 -63.21
C ILE A 4 -43.22 24.94 -62.94
N GLY A 5 -42.42 23.88 -62.81
CA GLY A 5 -42.59 22.49 -63.21
C GLY A 5 -41.62 22.13 -64.33
N LEU A 6 -41.06 20.92 -64.23
CA LEU A 6 -40.56 20.06 -65.30
C LEU A 6 -39.04 19.78 -65.34
N ALA A 7 -38.79 18.47 -65.36
CA ALA A 7 -37.54 17.73 -65.29
C ALA A 7 -36.68 17.80 -66.56
N LEU A 8 -35.40 17.37 -66.47
CA LEU A 8 -34.94 16.20 -67.21
C LEU A 8 -33.54 15.70 -66.80
N VAL A 9 -33.42 14.38 -66.92
CA VAL A 9 -32.34 13.44 -66.61
C VAL A 9 -31.17 13.53 -67.60
N THR A 10 -29.95 13.25 -67.15
CA THR A 10 -28.79 12.60 -67.85
C THR A 10 -27.57 12.73 -66.92
N GLY A 11 -26.62 11.82 -66.75
CA GLY A 11 -26.28 10.52 -67.31
C GLY A 11 -25.09 10.01 -66.47
N GLY A 12 -24.93 8.70 -66.34
CA GLY A 12 -24.07 8.08 -65.34
C GLY A 12 -22.55 8.22 -65.55
N LEU A 13 -21.83 7.90 -64.48
CA LEU A 13 -20.47 7.36 -64.56
C LEU A 13 -20.31 6.33 -63.44
N PHE A 14 -20.16 5.08 -63.86
CA PHE A 14 -19.80 3.94 -63.05
C PHE A 14 -18.36 4.08 -62.59
N PHE A 15 -18.12 3.99 -61.28
CA PHE A 15 -16.85 3.50 -60.74
C PHE A 15 -17.16 2.28 -59.89
N ALA A 16 -16.83 1.12 -60.43
CA ALA A 16 -16.84 -0.15 -59.71
C ALA A 16 -15.65 -0.16 -58.73
N SER A 17 -15.92 0.08 -57.45
CA SER A 17 -14.96 -0.24 -56.39
C SER A 17 -15.07 -1.73 -56.09
N GLN A 18 -14.00 -2.47 -56.42
CA GLN A 18 -13.77 -3.84 -55.96
C GLN A 18 -13.96 -3.92 -54.45
N ALA A 19 -14.99 -4.64 -54.00
CA ALA A 19 -15.06 -5.13 -52.64
C ALA A 19 -14.05 -6.29 -52.51
N SER A 20 -12.87 -5.99 -51.97
CA SER A 20 -12.02 -7.04 -51.42
C SER A 20 -12.70 -7.56 -50.16
N SER A 21 -13.24 -8.78 -50.25
CA SER A 21 -13.75 -9.54 -49.12
C SER A 21 -12.56 -9.94 -48.25
N GLN A 22 -12.18 -9.06 -47.33
CA GLN A 22 -11.32 -9.42 -46.22
C GLN A 22 -12.22 -10.06 -45.16
N GLU A 23 -12.14 -11.39 -45.06
CA GLU A 23 -12.73 -12.16 -43.96
C GLU A 23 -12.20 -11.57 -42.66
N ALA A 24 -13.03 -10.74 -42.03
CA ALA A 24 -12.86 -10.39 -40.63
C ALA A 24 -13.11 -11.68 -39.86
N SER A 25 -12.04 -12.24 -39.31
CA SER A 25 -12.11 -13.28 -38.30
C SER A 25 -12.95 -12.73 -37.15
N GLU A 26 -14.24 -13.09 -37.11
CA GLU A 26 -15.11 -12.85 -35.98
C GLU A 26 -14.53 -13.61 -34.78
N THR A 27 -13.66 -12.96 -34.02
CA THR A 27 -13.49 -13.30 -32.61
C THR A 27 -14.77 -12.83 -31.94
N GLY A 28 -15.81 -13.65 -32.06
CA GLY A 28 -17.16 -13.38 -31.61
C GLY A 28 -17.15 -13.14 -30.11
N VAL A 29 -17.26 -11.87 -29.72
CA VAL A 29 -17.67 -11.53 -28.37
C VAL A 29 -19.12 -11.98 -28.27
N THR A 30 -19.38 -13.05 -27.51
CA THR A 30 -20.72 -13.59 -27.33
C THR A 30 -21.64 -12.52 -26.72
N LYS A 31 -22.95 -12.58 -27.00
CA LYS A 31 -23.93 -11.67 -26.36
C LYS A 31 -23.79 -11.66 -24.83
N ASP A 32 -23.45 -12.81 -24.26
CA ASP A 32 -23.16 -12.98 -22.83
C ASP A 32 -21.95 -12.15 -22.37
N GLN A 33 -20.87 -12.09 -23.16
CA GLN A 33 -19.72 -11.23 -22.88
C GLN A 33 -20.05 -9.74 -23.05
N ILE A 34 -20.97 -9.39 -23.95
CA ILE A 34 -21.44 -8.00 -24.09
C ILE A 34 -22.29 -7.61 -22.87
N GLU A 35 -23.18 -8.49 -22.41
CA GLU A 35 -24.00 -8.28 -21.22
C GLU A 35 -23.17 -8.21 -19.94
N GLU A 36 -22.16 -9.07 -19.80
CA GLU A 36 -21.21 -9.04 -18.67
C GLU A 36 -20.40 -7.74 -18.66
N ASN A 37 -19.82 -7.34 -19.80
CA ASN A 37 -19.11 -6.06 -19.88
C ASN A 37 -20.02 -4.85 -19.67
N LEU A 38 -21.30 -4.92 -20.09
CA LEU A 38 -22.27 -3.85 -19.82
C LEU A 38 -22.66 -3.82 -18.34
N LYS A 39 -22.83 -4.97 -17.71
CA LYS A 39 -23.09 -5.10 -16.28
C LYS A 39 -21.93 -4.57 -15.46
N ASP A 40 -20.69 -4.96 -15.78
CA ASP A 40 -19.49 -4.46 -15.11
C ASP A 40 -19.34 -2.95 -15.26
N ARG A 41 -19.61 -2.41 -16.46
CA ARG A 41 -19.61 -0.95 -16.70
C ARG A 41 -20.74 -0.24 -15.97
N LEU A 42 -21.92 -0.85 -15.84
CA LEU A 42 -23.03 -0.32 -15.06
C LEU A 42 -22.71 -0.36 -13.56
N GLU A 43 -22.18 -1.47 -13.05
CA GLU A 43 -21.76 -1.64 -11.66
C GLU A 43 -20.61 -0.70 -11.30
N GLN A 44 -19.65 -0.50 -12.20
CA GLN A 44 -18.59 0.48 -12.03
C GLN A 44 -19.14 1.90 -12.07
N ALA A 45 -20.03 2.23 -13.00
CA ALA A 45 -20.71 3.53 -13.03
C ALA A 45 -21.59 3.75 -11.80
N LEU A 46 -22.17 2.70 -11.21
CA LEU A 46 -22.94 2.74 -9.96
C LEU A 46 -22.04 2.87 -8.73
N LYS A 47 -20.84 2.27 -8.73
CA LYS A 47 -19.80 2.52 -7.70
C LYS A 47 -19.23 3.93 -7.78
N GLU A 48 -19.09 4.47 -8.99
CA GLU A 48 -18.64 5.85 -9.23
C GLU A 48 -19.74 6.88 -8.96
N ASN A 49 -21.01 6.47 -8.99
CA ASN A 49 -22.20 7.29 -8.68
C ASN A 49 -22.97 6.79 -7.44
N GLU A 50 -22.33 6.10 -6.49
CA GLU A 50 -22.95 5.97 -5.18
C GLU A 50 -23.17 7.40 -4.65
N PRO A 51 -24.36 7.72 -4.12
CA PRO A 51 -24.55 9.00 -3.47
C PRO A 51 -23.45 9.14 -2.41
N VAL A 52 -22.67 10.21 -2.52
CA VAL A 52 -21.54 10.63 -1.66
C VAL A 52 -21.90 10.67 -0.15
N ALA A 53 -23.13 10.34 0.21
CA ALA A 53 -23.62 10.16 1.55
C ALA A 53 -22.73 9.14 2.32
N HIS A 54 -21.88 9.70 3.18
CA HIS A 54 -21.19 9.03 4.29
C HIS A 54 -19.80 8.41 4.05
N LEU A 55 -19.04 8.91 3.07
CA LEU A 55 -17.60 8.63 3.06
C LEU A 55 -16.93 9.27 4.28
N LYS A 56 -16.46 8.44 5.23
CA LYS A 56 -15.64 8.89 6.35
C LYS A 56 -14.35 9.48 5.81
N ARG A 57 -14.07 10.75 6.17
CA ARG A 57 -12.85 11.45 5.76
C ARG A 57 -12.35 12.35 6.89
N ALA A 58 -11.12 12.82 6.72
CA ALA A 58 -10.53 13.82 7.58
C ALA A 58 -9.84 14.90 6.73
N TRP A 59 -9.98 16.16 7.15
CA TRP A 59 -9.17 17.28 6.70
C TRP A 59 -8.08 17.55 7.72
N ILE A 60 -6.84 17.65 7.25
CA ILE A 60 -5.65 17.80 8.08
C ILE A 60 -4.85 18.98 7.55
N GLY A 61 -4.63 19.97 8.39
CA GLY A 61 -3.92 21.20 8.03
C GLY A 61 -4.00 22.27 9.12
N PRO A 62 -3.29 23.40 8.98
CA PRO A 62 -3.54 24.55 9.82
C PRO A 62 -4.95 25.11 9.59
N LEU A 63 -5.58 25.58 10.66
CA LEU A 63 -6.88 26.25 10.62
C LEU A 63 -6.69 27.66 10.04
N GLU A 64 -7.33 27.95 8.91
CA GLU A 64 -7.19 29.24 8.23
C GLU A 64 -8.26 30.24 8.69
N SER A 65 -9.51 29.79 8.83
CA SER A 65 -10.61 30.64 9.27
C SER A 65 -11.74 29.86 9.94
N ILE A 66 -12.52 30.56 10.77
CA ILE A 66 -13.76 30.08 11.36
C ILE A 66 -14.85 31.09 11.00
N ALA A 67 -15.88 30.64 10.27
CA ALA A 67 -17.01 31.48 9.93
C ALA A 67 -18.30 30.65 9.89
N ASN A 68 -19.37 31.12 10.53
CA ASN A 68 -20.70 30.48 10.49
C ASN A 68 -20.66 28.96 10.79
N HIS A 69 -19.98 28.55 11.86
CA HIS A 69 -19.79 27.13 12.21
C HIS A 69 -19.14 26.30 11.09
N THR A 70 -18.34 26.94 10.25
CA THR A 70 -17.54 26.29 9.21
C THR A 70 -16.08 26.64 9.42
N LEU A 71 -15.25 25.60 9.47
CA LEU A 71 -13.81 25.68 9.54
C LEU A 71 -13.24 25.60 8.13
N THR A 72 -12.32 26.50 7.81
CA THR A 72 -11.46 26.38 6.61
C THR A 72 -10.11 25.84 7.04
N ILE A 73 -9.73 24.69 6.51
CA ILE A 73 -8.47 24.00 6.84
C ILE A 73 -7.61 23.95 5.58
N GLU A 74 -6.39 24.47 5.68
CA GLU A 74 -5.44 24.46 4.56
C GLU A 74 -4.82 23.06 4.44
N THR A 75 -5.38 22.22 3.57
CA THR A 75 -4.87 20.86 3.37
C THR A 75 -3.76 20.84 2.31
N LYS A 76 -3.05 19.73 2.21
CA LYS A 76 -2.08 19.51 1.12
C LYS A 76 -2.68 19.66 -0.29
N ASP A 77 -3.99 19.50 -0.43
CA ASP A 77 -4.75 19.57 -1.69
C ASP A 77 -5.52 20.92 -1.80
N GLY A 78 -5.05 21.94 -1.06
CA GLY A 78 -5.65 23.27 -0.94
C GLY A 78 -6.68 23.40 0.19
N PRO A 79 -7.33 24.56 0.32
CA PRO A 79 -8.28 24.83 1.40
C PRO A 79 -9.53 23.95 1.27
N LYS A 80 -9.95 23.35 2.39
CA LYS A 80 -11.16 22.51 2.49
C LYS A 80 -12.05 22.99 3.62
N LEU A 81 -13.35 22.80 3.44
CA LEU A 81 -14.37 23.21 4.41
C LEU A 81 -14.83 22.03 5.27
N ALA A 82 -14.96 22.29 6.57
CA ALA A 82 -15.62 21.40 7.52
C ALA A 82 -16.70 22.16 8.30
N SER A 83 -17.96 21.73 8.19
CA SER A 83 -19.03 22.25 9.04
C SER A 83 -19.02 21.55 10.40
N VAL A 84 -19.30 22.31 11.45
CA VAL A 84 -19.44 21.81 12.83
C VAL A 84 -20.86 22.07 13.33
N SER A 85 -21.29 21.28 14.30
CA SER A 85 -22.59 21.42 14.96
C SER A 85 -22.40 21.36 16.49
N ALA A 86 -23.51 21.48 17.22
CA ALA A 86 -23.51 21.29 18.68
C ALA A 86 -23.10 19.87 19.11
N GLU A 87 -23.17 18.90 18.20
CA GLU A 87 -22.78 17.50 18.44
C GLU A 87 -21.30 17.23 18.12
N THR A 88 -20.61 18.19 17.48
CA THR A 88 -19.19 18.05 17.16
C THR A 88 -18.37 18.02 18.45
N LEU A 89 -17.57 16.97 18.63
CA LEU A 89 -16.66 16.88 19.76
C LEU A 89 -15.33 17.58 19.42
N PHE A 90 -14.95 18.59 20.21
CA PHE A 90 -13.66 19.26 20.06
C PHE A 90 -12.67 18.79 21.13
N ILE A 91 -11.46 18.43 20.70
CA ILE A 91 -10.40 17.90 21.56
C ILE A 91 -9.11 18.67 21.30
N ARG A 92 -8.41 19.05 22.36
CA ARG A 92 -7.05 19.59 22.30
C ARG A 92 -6.02 18.55 22.71
N MET A 93 -5.03 18.36 21.85
CA MET A 93 -3.86 17.52 22.10
C MET A 93 -2.70 18.36 22.64
N PRO A 94 -1.77 17.78 23.41
CA PRO A 94 -1.60 16.35 23.70
C PRO A 94 -2.42 15.83 24.90
N LYS A 95 -2.90 16.70 25.79
CA LYS A 95 -3.58 16.31 27.04
C LYS A 95 -4.99 15.74 26.85
N ARG A 96 -5.50 15.74 25.61
CA ARG A 96 -6.83 15.25 25.23
C ARG A 96 -7.95 15.94 26.00
N THR A 97 -7.84 17.26 26.17
CA THR A 97 -8.85 18.06 26.88
C THR A 97 -10.00 18.40 25.95
N THR A 98 -11.23 18.25 26.42
CA THR A 98 -12.41 18.74 25.70
C THR A 98 -12.39 20.26 25.67
N ILE A 99 -12.63 20.84 24.50
CA ILE A 99 -12.69 22.28 24.27
C ILE A 99 -13.99 22.62 23.53
N THR A 100 -14.18 23.89 23.20
CA THR A 100 -15.26 24.40 22.36
C THR A 100 -14.69 24.96 21.05
N ILE A 101 -15.58 25.37 20.14
CA ILE A 101 -15.18 26.05 18.90
C ILE A 101 -14.46 27.39 19.18
N ASP A 102 -14.85 28.09 20.25
CA ASP A 102 -14.29 29.40 20.60
C ASP A 102 -12.86 29.32 21.12
N ASP A 103 -12.45 28.13 21.58
CA ASP A 103 -11.08 27.88 22.00
C ASP A 103 -10.14 27.66 20.81
N LEU A 104 -10.64 27.42 19.59
CA LEU A 104 -9.81 27.18 18.42
C LEU A 104 -9.11 28.46 17.97
N GLU A 105 -7.80 28.37 17.73
CA GLU A 105 -7.01 29.50 17.24
C GLU A 105 -6.62 29.30 15.77
N ILE A 106 -6.67 30.38 15.01
CA ILE A 106 -6.19 30.42 13.63
C ILE A 106 -4.69 30.09 13.59
N GLY A 107 -4.28 29.27 12.64
CA GLY A 107 -2.92 28.77 12.48
C GLY A 107 -2.65 27.44 13.21
N MET A 108 -3.49 27.02 14.17
CA MET A 108 -3.32 25.74 14.84
C MET A 108 -3.47 24.57 13.88
N GLN A 109 -2.60 23.56 14.02
CA GLN A 109 -2.80 22.31 13.31
C GLN A 109 -4.12 21.67 13.78
N THR A 110 -5.00 21.44 12.81
CA THR A 110 -6.35 20.94 13.04
C THR A 110 -6.61 19.69 12.21
N ILE A 111 -7.33 18.74 12.81
CA ILE A 111 -7.83 17.53 12.17
C ILE A 111 -9.35 17.52 12.35
N ALA A 112 -10.11 17.80 11.29
CA ALA A 112 -11.57 17.65 11.29
C ALA A 112 -11.93 16.30 10.68
N MET A 113 -12.63 15.45 11.43
CA MET A 113 -13.04 14.10 11.02
C MET A 113 -14.56 14.02 10.95
N GLY A 114 -15.07 13.39 9.89
CA GLY A 114 -16.50 13.36 9.66
C GLY A 114 -16.88 12.67 8.37
N THR A 115 -18.07 12.99 7.88
CA THR A 115 -18.59 12.51 6.59
C THR A 115 -18.65 13.63 5.59
N ILE A 116 -18.31 13.35 4.34
CA ILE A 116 -18.46 14.33 3.27
C ILE A 116 -19.89 14.31 2.72
N ASN A 117 -20.46 15.48 2.49
CA ASN A 117 -21.74 15.63 1.81
C ASN A 117 -21.55 15.86 0.30
N GLY A 118 -22.67 15.89 -0.45
CA GLY A 118 -22.66 16.09 -1.91
C GLY A 118 -21.95 17.36 -2.40
N ASN A 119 -21.72 18.34 -1.51
CA ASN A 119 -21.04 19.60 -1.83
C ASN A 119 -19.54 19.58 -1.48
N LYS A 120 -18.97 18.41 -1.17
CA LYS A 120 -17.57 18.24 -0.74
C LYS A 120 -17.23 18.98 0.57
N VAL A 121 -18.24 19.35 1.36
CA VAL A 121 -18.07 19.88 2.72
C VAL A 121 -18.09 18.70 3.68
N LEU A 122 -17.17 18.71 4.64
CA LEU A 122 -17.09 17.67 5.66
C LEU A 122 -17.95 18.05 6.87
N GLU A 123 -18.95 17.23 7.18
CA GLU A 123 -19.75 17.33 8.39
C GLU A 123 -18.96 16.71 9.54
N ALA A 124 -18.32 17.56 10.35
CA ALA A 124 -17.38 17.13 11.36
C ALA A 124 -18.08 16.55 12.59
N LEU A 125 -17.80 15.28 12.88
CA LEU A 125 -18.17 14.62 14.13
C LEU A 125 -17.16 14.89 15.24
N ARG A 126 -15.90 15.12 14.85
CA ARG A 126 -14.81 15.41 15.78
C ARG A 126 -13.79 16.35 15.17
N VAL A 127 -13.35 17.33 15.96
CA VAL A 127 -12.27 18.26 15.61
C VAL A 127 -11.16 18.12 16.65
N ILE A 128 -9.94 17.86 16.19
CA ILE A 128 -8.75 17.78 17.04
C ILE A 128 -7.86 18.98 16.71
N SER A 129 -7.46 19.74 17.73
CA SER A 129 -6.48 20.82 17.62
C SER A 129 -5.19 20.46 18.34
N TYR A 130 -4.05 20.92 17.82
CA TYR A 130 -2.74 20.82 18.44
C TYR A 130 -2.18 22.21 18.67
N GLU A 131 -1.83 22.53 19.92
CA GLU A 131 -1.08 23.77 20.25
C GLU A 131 0.32 23.73 19.62
N THR A 132 0.94 22.55 19.66
CA THR A 132 2.22 22.25 19.04
C THR A 132 2.10 20.94 18.29
N LEU A 133 2.51 20.94 17.02
CA LEU A 133 2.62 19.71 16.26
C LEU A 133 3.53 18.72 17.02
N PRO A 134 3.06 17.49 17.31
CA PRO A 134 3.96 16.48 17.82
C PRO A 134 5.01 16.22 16.75
N GLU A 135 6.26 16.12 17.19
CA GLU A 135 7.32 15.73 16.28
C GLU A 135 6.99 14.36 15.69
N LYS A 136 7.10 14.24 14.36
CA LYS A 136 6.78 13.00 13.69
C LYS A 136 7.90 12.01 14.00
N PRO A 137 7.61 10.83 14.56
CA PRO A 137 8.64 9.83 14.76
C PRO A 137 9.19 9.41 13.40
N VAL A 138 10.50 9.25 13.33
CA VAL A 138 11.17 8.74 12.13
C VAL A 138 10.98 7.23 12.10
N ARG A 139 10.60 6.70 10.94
CA ARG A 139 10.46 5.26 10.71
C ARG A 139 11.44 4.82 9.65
N GLU A 140 12.23 3.82 9.99
CA GLU A 140 13.25 3.27 9.11
C GLU A 140 12.99 1.78 8.89
N VAL A 141 13.18 1.33 7.65
CA VAL A 141 13.02 -0.06 7.26
C VAL A 141 14.39 -0.64 6.98
N TYR A 142 14.72 -1.75 7.64
CA TYR A 142 15.96 -2.48 7.39
C TYR A 142 15.67 -3.91 6.97
N PHE A 143 16.49 -4.38 6.03
CA PHE A 143 16.69 -5.80 5.82
C PHE A 143 17.86 -6.23 6.70
N ALA A 144 17.62 -7.16 7.60
CA ALA A 144 18.58 -7.52 8.62
C ALA A 144 18.54 -9.01 8.93
N THR A 145 19.56 -9.49 9.63
CA THR A 145 19.61 -10.82 10.22
C THR A 145 19.47 -10.67 11.73
N GLN A 146 18.52 -11.39 12.34
CA GLN A 146 18.38 -11.40 13.79
C GLN A 146 19.56 -12.16 14.41
N LEU A 147 20.21 -11.56 15.40
CA LEU A 147 21.37 -12.13 16.08
C LEU A 147 21.01 -12.70 17.44
N SER A 148 20.33 -11.91 18.27
CA SER A 148 19.96 -12.29 19.64
C SER A 148 18.77 -11.48 20.15
N TYR A 149 18.11 -12.00 21.19
CA TYR A 149 17.13 -11.28 22.01
C TYR A 149 17.53 -11.41 23.48
N ASP A 150 17.62 -10.28 24.18
CA ASP A 150 17.85 -10.20 25.62
C ASP A 150 16.49 -9.97 26.33
N PRO A 151 15.97 -10.99 27.05
CA PRO A 151 14.70 -10.87 27.75
C PRO A 151 14.75 -10.07 29.05
N GLN A 152 15.94 -9.70 29.56
CA GLN A 152 16.07 -8.89 30.77
C GLN A 152 15.96 -7.39 30.45
N GLU A 153 16.50 -6.99 29.30
CA GLU A 153 16.49 -5.59 28.84
C GLU A 153 15.43 -5.34 27.75
N ASP A 154 14.71 -6.38 27.33
CA ASP A 154 13.79 -6.36 26.18
C ASP A 154 14.45 -5.80 24.93
N LEU A 155 15.70 -6.18 24.66
CA LEU A 155 16.47 -5.73 23.50
C LEU A 155 16.62 -6.84 22.47
N ILE A 156 16.25 -6.56 21.23
CA ILE A 156 16.57 -7.43 20.10
C ILE A 156 17.72 -6.83 19.29
N THR A 157 18.70 -7.66 18.94
CA THR A 157 19.88 -7.25 18.16
C THR A 157 19.81 -7.82 16.75
N PHE A 158 20.03 -6.96 15.77
CA PHE A 158 20.07 -7.32 14.36
C PHE A 158 21.39 -6.88 13.72
N ALA A 159 21.83 -7.60 12.69
CA ALA A 159 22.86 -7.15 11.77
C ALA A 159 22.21 -6.65 10.48
N ALA A 160 22.42 -5.38 10.14
CA ALA A 160 22.03 -4.85 8.84
C ALA A 160 22.90 -5.46 7.72
N GLN A 161 22.44 -5.36 6.47
CA GLN A 161 23.23 -5.82 5.31
C GLN A 161 24.60 -5.13 5.17
N SER A 162 24.76 -3.93 5.74
CA SER A 162 26.04 -3.21 5.81
C SER A 162 27.06 -3.85 6.76
N GLY A 163 26.65 -4.80 7.61
CA GLY A 163 27.44 -5.36 8.69
C GLY A 163 27.35 -4.58 10.00
N GLU A 164 26.69 -3.42 10.03
CA GLU A 164 26.39 -2.69 11.26
C GLU A 164 25.41 -3.49 12.11
N THR A 165 25.72 -3.64 13.41
CA THR A 165 24.80 -4.23 14.38
C THR A 165 24.02 -3.14 15.09
N ARG A 166 22.73 -3.41 15.35
CA ARG A 166 21.85 -2.49 16.06
C ARG A 166 20.98 -3.25 17.05
N SER A 167 20.93 -2.76 18.29
CA SER A 167 20.03 -3.24 19.33
C SER A 167 18.86 -2.28 19.48
N VAL A 168 17.65 -2.81 19.58
CA VAL A 168 16.40 -2.03 19.57
C VAL A 168 15.46 -2.57 20.64
N GLY A 169 14.81 -1.66 21.37
CA GLY A 169 13.83 -2.01 22.39
C GLY A 169 12.56 -2.66 21.81
N VAL A 170 12.18 -3.79 22.38
CA VAL A 170 10.91 -4.47 22.15
C VAL A 170 9.90 -3.92 23.15
N THR A 171 8.68 -3.65 22.70
CA THR A 171 7.60 -3.12 23.53
C THR A 171 6.33 -3.93 23.30
N GLN A 172 5.28 -3.67 24.10
CA GLN A 172 3.97 -4.32 23.90
C GLN A 172 3.33 -3.98 22.55
N ASP A 173 3.74 -2.87 21.91
CA ASP A 173 3.25 -2.46 20.60
C ASP A 173 4.04 -3.11 19.44
N THR A 174 5.09 -3.88 19.73
CA THR A 174 5.92 -4.54 18.72
C THR A 174 5.16 -5.71 18.09
N LEU A 175 4.89 -5.61 16.78
CA LEU A 175 4.31 -6.73 16.04
C LEU A 175 5.39 -7.65 15.46
N VAL A 176 5.40 -8.90 15.88
CA VAL A 176 6.33 -9.93 15.43
C VAL A 176 5.58 -10.93 14.56
N THR A 177 6.05 -11.16 13.35
CA THR A 177 5.43 -12.10 12.40
C THR A 177 6.44 -13.00 11.75
N THR A 178 6.00 -14.18 11.33
CA THR A 178 6.76 -15.11 10.50
C THR A 178 5.89 -15.64 9.36
N SER A 179 6.51 -16.26 8.36
CA SER A 179 5.76 -17.00 7.33
C SER A 179 5.77 -18.49 7.66
N GLN A 180 4.58 -19.07 7.84
CA GLN A 180 4.36 -20.51 8.02
C GLN A 180 3.39 -20.97 6.94
N ASP A 181 3.78 -21.99 6.16
CA ASP A 181 2.99 -22.56 5.07
C ASP A 181 2.46 -21.52 4.04
N GLY A 182 3.22 -20.45 3.84
CA GLY A 182 2.86 -19.36 2.93
C GLY A 182 1.90 -18.32 3.51
N GLU A 183 1.43 -18.51 4.74
CA GLU A 183 0.62 -17.54 5.48
C GLU A 183 1.48 -16.71 6.44
N ILE A 184 1.04 -15.49 6.74
CA ILE A 184 1.68 -14.62 7.74
C ILE A 184 1.00 -14.89 9.07
N VAL A 185 1.79 -15.35 10.05
CA VAL A 185 1.32 -15.62 11.41
C VAL A 185 2.05 -14.75 12.42
N GLU A 186 1.34 -14.34 13.46
CA GLU A 186 1.92 -13.63 14.60
C GLU A 186 2.67 -14.61 15.52
N THR A 187 3.76 -14.16 16.11
CA THR A 187 4.61 -14.98 17.00
C THR A 187 5.21 -14.10 18.11
N ASP A 188 5.91 -14.68 19.07
CA ASP A 188 6.63 -13.92 20.10
C ASP A 188 8.06 -13.62 19.65
N VAL A 189 8.64 -12.51 20.13
CA VAL A 189 10.06 -12.19 19.87
C VAL A 189 11.01 -13.26 20.40
N LYS A 190 10.60 -13.97 21.47
CA LYS A 190 11.34 -15.07 22.09
C LYS A 190 11.41 -16.31 21.21
N ASP A 191 10.44 -16.48 20.33
CA ASP A 191 10.34 -17.65 19.44
C ASP A 191 11.16 -17.44 18.15
N LEU A 192 11.75 -16.25 17.97
CA LEU A 192 12.59 -15.96 16.81
C LEU A 192 13.89 -16.75 16.87
N SER A 193 14.15 -17.51 15.81
CA SER A 193 15.39 -18.27 15.69
C SER A 193 16.57 -17.35 15.36
N PRO A 194 17.71 -17.48 16.06
CA PRO A 194 18.98 -16.86 15.69
C PRO A 194 19.32 -17.04 14.21
N ASN A 195 19.93 -16.03 13.62
CA ASN A 195 20.35 -15.95 12.22
C ASN A 195 19.21 -15.96 11.19
N SER A 196 17.96 -15.79 11.61
CA SER A 196 16.86 -15.66 10.66
C SER A 196 16.91 -14.31 9.95
N ARG A 197 16.66 -14.32 8.64
CA ARG A 197 16.54 -13.10 7.85
C ARG A 197 15.22 -12.41 8.20
N ALA A 198 15.24 -11.10 8.28
CA ALA A 198 14.08 -10.31 8.67
C ALA A 198 13.97 -8.98 7.94
N ILE A 199 12.74 -8.48 7.83
CA ILE A 199 12.44 -7.07 7.59
C ILE A 199 12.06 -6.47 8.93
N ILE A 200 12.75 -5.42 9.35
CA ILE A 200 12.45 -4.70 10.59
C ILE A 200 12.03 -3.27 10.29
N ILE A 201 11.06 -2.78 11.05
CA ILE A 201 10.63 -1.39 11.06
C ILE A 201 10.95 -0.84 12.44
N ILE A 202 11.86 0.12 12.48
CA ILE A 202 12.27 0.80 13.71
C ILE A 202 11.57 2.17 13.75
N LYS A 203 11.11 2.56 14.93
CA LYS A 203 10.54 3.88 15.21
C LYS A 203 11.49 4.61 16.15
N THR A 204 11.96 5.77 15.75
CA THR A 204 12.70 6.69 16.62
C THR A 204 11.82 7.89 16.95
N GLU A 205 11.52 8.09 18.23
CA GLU A 205 10.87 9.30 18.71
C GLU A 205 11.93 10.39 18.91
N THR A 206 11.77 11.53 18.23
CA THR A 206 12.73 12.65 18.27
C THR A 206 12.50 13.60 19.45
N THR A 207 11.59 13.25 20.37
CA THR A 207 11.33 14.05 21.56
C THR A 207 12.58 14.17 22.44
N LYS A 208 12.57 15.05 23.45
CA LYS A 208 13.72 15.42 24.30
C LYS A 208 14.59 14.26 24.84
N GLU A 209 14.07 13.04 24.86
CA GLU A 209 14.85 11.81 25.02
C GLU A 209 14.60 10.96 23.77
N GLU A 210 15.63 10.81 22.94
CA GLU A 210 15.55 9.94 21.76
C GLU A 210 15.28 8.51 22.24
N SER A 211 14.15 7.94 21.84
CA SER A 211 13.83 6.54 22.11
C SER A 211 13.64 5.79 20.80
N THR A 212 14.36 4.68 20.65
CA THR A 212 14.34 3.84 19.46
C THR A 212 13.72 2.49 19.81
N THR A 213 12.55 2.22 19.24
CA THR A 213 11.76 1.02 19.51
C THR A 213 11.46 0.23 18.25
N LEU A 214 11.31 -1.08 18.39
CA LEU A 214 10.97 -1.99 17.32
C LEU A 214 9.46 -1.92 17.10
N LEU A 215 9.03 -1.41 15.95
CA LEU A 215 7.61 -1.36 15.62
C LEU A 215 7.13 -2.68 15.03
N ARG A 216 7.93 -3.26 14.12
CA ARG A 216 7.59 -4.52 13.46
C ARG A 216 8.84 -5.30 13.11
N VAL A 217 8.73 -6.61 13.22
CA VAL A 217 9.68 -7.55 12.61
C VAL A 217 8.89 -8.63 11.86
N HIS A 218 9.29 -8.87 10.61
CA HIS A 218 8.83 -10.00 9.83
C HIS A 218 10.02 -10.89 9.54
N VAL A 219 9.98 -12.13 10.04
CA VAL A 219 11.04 -13.11 9.88
C VAL A 219 10.70 -14.06 8.75
N PHE A 220 11.68 -14.30 7.87
CA PHE A 220 11.58 -15.31 6.84
C PHE A 220 12.07 -16.65 7.40
N PRO A 221 11.34 -17.76 7.17
CA PRO A 221 11.81 -19.07 7.54
C PRO A 221 13.17 -19.34 6.89
N THR A 222 14.13 -19.82 7.66
CA THR A 222 15.44 -20.25 7.17
C THR A 222 15.29 -21.60 6.47
N SER A 223 14.70 -21.63 5.27
CA SER A 223 14.63 -22.86 4.47
C SER A 223 15.80 -22.91 3.50
N ILE A 224 16.93 -23.49 3.90
CA ILE A 224 17.71 -24.40 3.03
C ILE A 224 18.47 -25.42 3.91
N ALA A 225 17.83 -26.53 4.25
CA ALA A 225 18.57 -27.78 4.41
C ALA A 225 18.76 -28.32 2.99
N PHE A 226 19.96 -28.16 2.42
CA PHE A 226 20.36 -29.05 1.34
C PHE A 226 20.62 -30.40 2.02
N GLU A 227 19.61 -31.26 2.04
CA GLU A 227 19.85 -32.68 2.19
C GLU A 227 20.74 -33.10 1.02
N SER A 228 22.03 -33.31 1.28
CA SER A 228 22.88 -34.04 0.35
C SER A 228 22.48 -35.52 0.43
N GLU A 229 21.32 -35.86 -0.13
CA GLU A 229 20.99 -37.26 -0.37
C GLU A 229 21.90 -37.79 -1.47
N GLY A 230 22.55 -38.91 -1.18
CA GLY A 230 23.71 -39.42 -1.87
C GLY A 230 23.47 -39.68 -3.35
N LEU A 231 24.35 -39.13 -4.18
CA LEU A 231 24.63 -39.74 -5.48
C LEU A 231 25.50 -40.96 -5.23
N ASP A 232 24.87 -42.12 -5.37
CA ASP A 232 25.50 -43.42 -5.48
C ASP A 232 26.76 -43.34 -6.35
N GLN A 233 27.91 -43.70 -5.77
CA GLN A 233 29.09 -44.08 -6.54
C GLN A 233 28.78 -45.42 -7.23
N GLN A 234 28.03 -45.38 -8.34
CA GLN A 234 28.00 -46.49 -9.27
C GLN A 234 29.40 -46.65 -9.87
N SER A 235 30.03 -47.74 -9.44
CA SER A 235 31.24 -48.35 -9.98
C SER A 235 31.36 -48.20 -11.49
N LEU A 236 32.45 -47.56 -11.93
CA LEU A 236 32.90 -47.62 -13.31
C LEU A 236 33.16 -49.09 -13.70
N PRO A 237 32.67 -49.56 -14.87
CA PRO A 237 33.02 -50.89 -15.34
C PRO A 237 34.52 -50.93 -15.71
N ALA A 238 35.18 -52.00 -15.28
CA ALA A 238 36.55 -52.31 -15.65
C ALA A 238 36.65 -52.53 -17.17
N THR A 239 37.47 -51.73 -17.85
CA THR A 239 37.94 -52.05 -19.20
C THR A 239 39.20 -52.88 -19.10
N ASP A 240 39.04 -54.18 -19.34
CA ASP A 240 40.11 -55.14 -19.62
C ASP A 240 40.42 -55.15 -21.13
N GLY A 241 41.69 -55.41 -21.47
CA GLY A 241 42.22 -55.52 -22.85
C GLY A 241 43.26 -54.45 -23.20
N ALA A 242 44.55 -54.55 -22.87
CA ALA A 242 45.58 -55.49 -23.33
C ALA A 242 46.30 -55.09 -24.65
N GLN A 243 47.58 -54.75 -24.47
CA GLN A 243 48.77 -55.09 -25.29
C GLN A 243 49.24 -54.23 -26.49
N GLY A 244 50.58 -54.05 -26.49
CA GLY A 244 51.47 -53.74 -27.61
C GLY A 244 51.97 -52.29 -27.60
N GLU A 245 53.24 -51.94 -27.62
CA GLU A 245 54.51 -52.66 -27.71
C GLU A 245 55.61 -51.60 -27.45
N GLU A 246 56.77 -52.04 -26.97
CA GLU A 246 57.96 -51.24 -26.73
C GLU A 246 58.48 -50.54 -28.01
N SER A 247 59.06 -49.34 -27.87
CA SER A 247 60.27 -48.97 -28.62
C SER A 247 60.97 -47.77 -27.97
N SER A 248 62.03 -48.11 -27.22
CA SER A 248 63.37 -47.49 -27.17
C SER A 248 63.62 -46.12 -27.82
N LEU A 249 64.15 -45.21 -26.98
CA LEU A 249 65.43 -44.48 -27.12
C LEU A 249 66.01 -44.30 -28.55
N GLU A 250 65.97 -43.05 -29.06
CA GLU A 250 67.12 -42.14 -29.33
C GLU A 250 66.60 -40.80 -29.88
#